data_AF-A0A246RZ56-F1
#
_entry.id   AF-A0A246RZ56-F1
#
_cell.length_a   1.000
_cell.length_b   1.000
_cell.length_c   1.000
_cell.angle_alpha   90.00
_cell.angle_beta   90.00
_cell.angle_gamma   90.00
#
_symmetry.space_group_name_H-M   'P 1'
#
loop_
_entity.id
_entity.type
_entity.pdbx_description
1 polymer ?
#
loop_
_entity_poly.entity_id
_entity_poly.type
_entity_poly.pdbx_seq_one_letter_code
_entity_poly.pdbx_strand_id
1 'polypeptide(L)'
;MSLILKKIPTITVDVPIQVPGDKKASTIQAEWKLRKWDDYRANVEAAQSGKKKDEEFLEDLVNISGIKGEDKKDLPFDKELVEQLMQETYIRRPLILSWYAAQEGRSQAAAKN
;
A
#
# COMPACT_ATOMS: atom_id res chain seq x y z
N MET A 1 24.92 -12.12 -10.31
CA MET A 1 23.70 -12.83 -9.82
C MET A 1 22.74 -12.95 -10.99
N SER A 2 22.18 -14.13 -11.23
CA SER A 2 21.15 -14.36 -12.25
C SER A 2 19.76 -14.14 -11.66
N LEU A 3 18.85 -13.51 -12.41
CA LEU A 3 17.45 -13.37 -12.02
C LEU A 3 16.75 -14.74 -12.08
N ILE A 4 16.07 -15.12 -11.00
CA ILE A 4 15.18 -16.30 -10.98
C ILE A 4 13.75 -15.78 -11.08
N LEU A 5 13.04 -16.14 -12.15
CA LEU A 5 11.63 -15.79 -12.33
C LEU A 5 10.78 -16.62 -11.37
N LYS A 6 10.37 -16.03 -10.25
CA LYS A 6 9.44 -16.63 -9.28
C LYS A 6 8.05 -16.03 -9.46
N LYS A 7 7.01 -16.86 -9.25
CA LYS A 7 5.63 -16.38 -9.18
C LYS A 7 5.38 -15.82 -7.78
N ILE A 8 5.59 -14.52 -7.61
CA ILE A 8 5.31 -13.80 -6.36
C ILE A 8 3.90 -13.22 -6.48
N PRO A 9 2.91 -13.73 -5.73
CA PRO A 9 1.52 -13.28 -5.85
C PRO A 9 1.25 -11.97 -5.09
N THR A 10 2.01 -11.70 -4.03
CA THR A 10 1.84 -10.53 -3.16
C THR A 10 3.19 -9.97 -2.73
N ILE A 11 3.22 -8.70 -2.33
CA ILE A 11 4.40 -8.04 -1.79
C ILE A 11 4.00 -7.09 -0.66
N THR A 12 4.85 -7.02 0.36
CA THR A 12 4.71 -6.05 1.44
C THR A 12 5.58 -4.83 1.17
N VAL A 13 5.00 -3.65 1.32
CA VAL A 13 5.69 -2.36 1.17
C VAL A 13 5.52 -1.51 2.42
N ASP A 14 6.56 -0.76 2.74
CA ASP A 14 6.52 0.23 3.80
C ASP A 14 5.80 1.49 3.30
N VAL A 15 4.83 1.97 4.07
CA VAL A 15 4.06 3.18 3.79
C VAL A 15 4.42 4.23 4.83
N PRO A 16 5.23 5.24 4.49
CA PRO A 16 5.52 6.34 5.39
C PRO A 16 4.30 7.25 5.52
N ILE A 17 3.85 7.46 6.76
CA ILE A 17 2.73 8.32 7.11
C ILE A 17 3.25 9.47 7.97
N GLN A 18 3.05 10.68 7.47
CA GLN A 18 3.33 11.90 8.23
C GLN A 18 2.03 12.39 8.85
N VAL A 19 1.87 12.19 10.16
CA VAL A 19 0.73 12.74 10.90
C VAL A 19 0.91 14.26 11.04
N PRO A 20 -0.11 15.08 10.73
CA PRO A 20 -0.03 16.53 10.95
C PRO A 20 0.27 16.86 12.41
N GLY A 21 1.33 17.64 12.65
CA GLY A 21 1.77 18.02 13.99
C GLY A 21 2.87 17.12 14.58
N ASP A 22 3.09 15.93 14.04
CA ASP A 22 4.17 15.05 14.47
C ASP A 22 5.52 15.45 13.84
N LYS A 23 6.60 15.32 14.62
CA LYS A 23 7.96 15.65 14.15
C LYS A 23 8.58 14.56 13.28
N LYS A 24 8.04 13.33 13.32
CA LYS A 24 8.59 12.17 12.60
C LYS A 24 7.48 11.43 11.90
N ALA A 25 7.77 10.94 10.70
CA ALA A 25 6.88 10.03 10.00
C ALA A 25 6.86 8.67 10.72
N SER A 26 5.66 8.13 10.83
CA SER A 26 5.43 6.73 11.21
C SER A 26 5.47 5.86 9.95
N THR A 27 5.65 4.55 10.10
CA THR A 27 5.64 3.62 8.97
C THR A 27 4.71 2.47 9.28
N ILE A 28 3.77 2.23 8.37
CA ILE A 28 2.91 1.05 8.37
C ILE A 28 3.33 0.12 7.23
N GLN A 29 2.84 -1.11 7.23
CA GLN A 29 3.10 -2.07 6.17
C GLN A 29 1.79 -2.41 5.45
N ALA A 30 1.79 -2.28 4.13
CA ALA A 30 0.69 -2.69 3.27
C ALA A 30 1.11 -3.88 2.41
N GLU A 31 0.32 -4.95 2.44
CA GLU A 31 0.51 -6.10 1.57
C GLU A 31 -0.42 -5.99 0.37
N TRP A 32 0.15 -6.03 -0.83
CA TRP A 32 -0.57 -5.87 -2.09
C TRP A 32 -0.44 -7.09 -2.98
N LYS A 33 -1.52 -7.44 -3.66
CA LYS A 33 -1.50 -8.40 -4.76
C LYS A 33 -0.79 -7.81 -5.97
N LEU A 34 0.13 -8.55 -6.54
CA LEU A 34 0.82 -8.15 -7.77
C LEU A 34 -0.03 -8.49 -9.00
N ARG A 35 -0.21 -7.49 -9.87
CA ARG A 35 -0.91 -7.64 -11.14
C ARG A 35 0.06 -8.03 -12.25
N LYS A 36 -0.49 -8.67 -13.29
CA LYS A 36 0.25 -8.83 -14.54
C LYS A 36 0.46 -7.47 -15.19
N TRP A 37 1.49 -7.36 -16.01
CA TRP A 37 1.85 -6.11 -16.67
C TRP A 37 0.68 -5.46 -17.43
N ASP A 38 -0.09 -6.24 -18.21
CA ASP A 38 -1.21 -5.72 -18.98
C ASP A 38 -2.32 -5.14 -18.07
N ASP A 39 -2.63 -5.83 -16.97
CA ASP A 39 -3.63 -5.37 -15.99
C ASP A 39 -3.14 -4.13 -15.23
N TYR A 40 -1.85 -4.09 -14.85
CA TYR A 40 -1.24 -2.92 -14.23
C TYR A 40 -1.36 -1.71 -15.16
N ARG A 41 -0.92 -1.85 -16.41
CA ARG A 41 -0.95 -0.77 -17.40
C ARG A 41 -2.37 -0.25 -17.62
N ALA A 42 -3.35 -1.13 -17.77
CA ALA A 42 -4.75 -0.75 -17.95
C ALA A 42 -5.29 0.05 -16.74
N ASN A 43 -4.94 -0.34 -15.52
CA ASN A 43 -5.35 0.39 -14.32
C ASN A 43 -4.69 1.78 -14.23
N VAL A 44 -3.41 1.90 -14.58
CA VAL A 44 -2.70 3.20 -14.61
C VAL A 44 -3.33 4.14 -15.64
N GLU A 45 -3.60 3.66 -16.86
CA GLU A 45 -4.25 4.45 -17.90
C GLU A 45 -5.68 4.86 -17.50
N ALA A 46 -6.42 3.97 -16.84
CA ALA A 46 -7.75 4.26 -16.32
C ALA A 46 -7.73 5.34 -15.22
N ALA A 47 -6.73 5.31 -14.33
CA ALA A 47 -6.57 6.34 -13.29
C ALA A 47 -6.16 7.70 -13.88
N GLN A 48 -5.23 7.72 -14.83
CA GLN A 48 -4.82 8.96 -15.52
C GLN A 48 -5.97 9.60 -16.31
N SER A 49 -6.87 8.80 -16.87
CA SER A 49 -8.07 9.27 -17.58
C SER A 49 -9.26 9.57 -16.66
N GLY A 50 -9.11 9.40 -15.34
CA GLY A 50 -10.17 9.61 -14.35
C GLY A 50 -11.29 8.57 -14.40
N LYS A 51 -11.11 7.47 -15.14
CA LYS A 51 -12.07 6.35 -15.24
C LYS A 51 -11.98 5.39 -14.06
N LYS A 52 -10.85 5.39 -13.34
CA LYS A 52 -10.61 4.61 -12.13
C LYS A 52 -10.29 5.55 -10.98
N LYS A 53 -10.97 5.38 -9.85
CA LYS A 53 -10.75 6.13 -8.61
C LYS A 53 -9.73 5.42 -7.72
N ASP A 54 -9.15 6.19 -6.82
CA ASP A 54 -8.19 5.72 -5.83
C ASP A 54 -8.67 4.49 -5.04
N GLU A 55 -9.94 4.50 -4.61
CA GLU A 55 -10.54 3.43 -3.81
C GLU A 55 -10.54 2.08 -4.54
N GLU A 56 -10.57 2.09 -5.87
CA GLU A 56 -10.59 0.88 -6.69
C GLU A 56 -9.23 0.17 -6.72
N PHE A 57 -8.15 0.78 -6.21
CA PHE A 57 -6.87 0.09 -6.02
C PHE A 57 -6.86 -0.80 -4.78
N LEU A 58 -7.76 -0.54 -3.81
CA LEU A 58 -7.87 -1.31 -2.56
C LEU A 58 -8.36 -2.74 -2.79
N GLU A 59 -8.89 -3.06 -3.97
CA GLU A 59 -9.23 -4.44 -4.36
C GLU A 59 -8.01 -5.39 -4.31
N ASP A 60 -6.81 -4.84 -4.48
CA ASP A 60 -5.57 -5.59 -4.41
C ASP A 60 -4.96 -5.60 -3.00
N LEU A 61 -5.54 -4.88 -2.04
CA LEU A 61 -5.03 -4.82 -0.68
C LEU A 61 -5.33 -6.13 0.05
N VAL A 62 -4.28 -6.80 0.48
CA VAL A 62 -4.37 -8.10 1.17
C VAL A 62 -4.37 -7.91 2.69
N ASN A 63 -3.55 -7.00 3.19
CA ASN A 63 -3.38 -6.76 4.62
C ASN A 63 -2.79 -5.38 4.90
N ILE A 64 -3.06 -4.82 6.09
CA ILE A 64 -2.36 -3.67 6.66
C ILE A 64 -1.90 -4.02 8.07
N SER A 65 -0.67 -3.68 8.42
CA SER A 65 -0.15 -3.85 9.78
C SER A 65 0.70 -2.66 10.24
N GLY A 66 0.98 -2.60 11.53
CA GLY A 66 1.71 -1.47 12.15
C GLY A 66 0.83 -0.30 12.58
N ILE A 67 -0.50 -0.48 12.57
CA ILE A 67 -1.47 0.53 13.04
C ILE A 67 -1.89 0.19 14.46
N LYS A 68 -1.80 1.19 15.34
CA LYS A 68 -2.24 1.10 16.72
C LYS A 68 -3.41 2.05 16.97
N GLY A 69 -4.39 1.58 17.73
CA GLY A 69 -5.47 2.41 18.23
C GLY A 69 -5.00 3.34 19.35
N GLU A 70 -5.90 4.21 19.82
CA GLU A 70 -5.64 5.12 20.94
C GLU A 70 -5.28 4.38 22.24
N ASP A 71 -5.77 3.15 22.39
CA ASP A 71 -5.46 2.24 23.50
C ASP A 71 -4.07 1.57 23.37
N LYS A 72 -3.29 1.94 22.34
CA LYS A 72 -1.97 1.41 21.98
C LYS A 72 -1.96 -0.06 21.58
N LYS A 73 -3.12 -0.66 21.32
CA LYS A 73 -3.20 -2.02 20.77
C LYS A 73 -3.20 -1.99 19.26
N ASP A 74 -2.68 -3.07 18.68
CA ASP A 74 -2.70 -3.23 17.23
C ASP A 74 -4.14 -3.39 16.75
N LEU A 75 -4.53 -2.59 15.75
CA LEU A 75 -5.82 -2.73 15.10
C LEU A 75 -5.75 -3.91 14.13
N PRO A 76 -6.69 -4.87 14.20
CA PRO A 76 -6.74 -5.96 13.24
C PRO A 76 -7.07 -5.41 11.86
N PHE A 77 -6.53 -6.05 10.83
CA PHE A 77 -6.91 -5.73 9.47
C PHE A 77 -8.33 -6.20 9.18
N ASP A 78 -9.19 -5.25 8.86
CA ASP A 78 -10.52 -5.47 8.32
C ASP A 78 -10.91 -4.35 7.35
N LYS A 79 -12.09 -4.48 6.74
CA LYS A 79 -12.60 -3.48 5.79
C LYS A 79 -12.91 -2.15 6.45
N GLU A 80 -13.37 -2.17 7.69
CA GLU A 80 -13.73 -0.96 8.43
C GLU A 80 -12.50 -0.10 8.71
N LEU A 81 -11.39 -0.73 9.10
CA LEU A 81 -10.09 -0.07 9.25
C LEU A 81 -9.66 0.58 7.94
N VAL A 82 -9.74 -0.11 6.81
CA VAL A 82 -9.36 0.45 5.51
C VAL A 82 -10.23 1.67 5.15
N GLU A 83 -11.54 1.58 5.37
CA GLU A 83 -12.47 2.69 5.14
C GLU A 83 -12.14 3.91 6.01
N GLN A 84 -11.84 3.70 7.30
CA GLN A 84 -11.40 4.76 8.22
C GLN A 84 -10.10 5.42 7.73
N LEU A 85 -9.09 4.63 7.36
CA LEU A 85 -7.82 5.17 6.86
C LEU A 85 -7.97 5.97 5.56
N MET A 86 -8.94 5.62 4.73
CA MET A 86 -9.23 6.32 3.48
C MET A 86 -9.96 7.65 3.68
N GLN A 87 -10.58 7.88 4.84
CA GLN A 87 -11.10 9.19 5.24
C GLN A 87 -9.98 10.13 5.72
N GLU A 88 -8.87 9.59 6.18
CA GLU A 88 -7.72 10.37 6.65
C GLU A 88 -6.87 10.88 5.47
N THR A 89 -6.96 12.17 5.18
CA THR A 89 -6.29 12.79 4.01
C THR A 89 -4.77 12.57 3.99
N TYR A 90 -4.12 12.53 5.15
CA TYR A 90 -2.68 12.31 5.29
C TYR A 90 -2.27 10.82 5.19
N ILE A 91 -3.23 9.88 5.19
CA ILE A 91 -3.00 8.44 5.03
C ILE A 91 -3.41 7.99 3.63
N ARG A 92 -4.57 8.45 3.13
CA ARG A 92 -5.15 8.08 1.85
C ARG A 92 -4.13 8.10 0.71
N ARG A 93 -3.47 9.24 0.49
CA ARG A 93 -2.53 9.39 -0.65
C ARG A 93 -1.29 8.48 -0.50
N PRO A 94 -0.58 8.44 0.64
CA PRO A 94 0.52 7.49 0.84
C PRO A 94 0.11 6.03 0.62
N LEU A 95 -1.06 5.63 1.12
CA LEU A 95 -1.56 4.25 0.96
C LEU A 95 -1.76 3.90 -0.53
N ILE A 96 -2.41 4.77 -1.30
CA ILE A 96 -2.60 4.54 -2.74
C ILE A 96 -1.27 4.55 -3.50
N LEU A 97 -0.35 5.45 -3.18
CA LEU A 97 0.99 5.46 -3.78
C LEU A 97 1.77 4.18 -3.49
N SER A 98 1.52 3.54 -2.34
CA SER A 98 2.15 2.28 -2.00
C SER A 98 1.72 1.13 -2.90
N TRP A 99 0.50 1.16 -3.48
CA TRP A 99 0.08 0.19 -4.50
C TRP A 99 1.00 0.28 -5.72
N TYR A 100 1.28 1.49 -6.24
CA TYR A 100 2.20 1.66 -7.36
C TYR A 100 3.61 1.17 -7.02
N ALA A 101 4.10 1.51 -5.83
CA ALA A 101 5.40 1.05 -5.35
C ALA A 101 5.48 -0.48 -5.31
N ALA A 102 4.42 -1.14 -4.86
CA ALA A 102 4.31 -2.60 -4.86
C ALA A 102 4.39 -3.19 -6.27
N GLN A 103 3.61 -2.66 -7.23
CA GLN A 103 3.60 -3.15 -8.61
C GLN A 103 4.95 -2.96 -9.32
N GLU A 104 5.66 -1.87 -8.99
CA GLU A 104 6.99 -1.56 -9.55
C GLU A 104 8.13 -2.31 -8.86
N GLY A 105 7.82 -3.18 -7.89
CA GLY A 105 8.83 -3.94 -7.15
C GLY A 105 9.68 -3.09 -6.22
N ARG A 106 9.25 -1.85 -5.90
CA ARG A 106 9.82 -1.01 -4.85
C ARG A 106 9.37 -1.60 -3.49
N SER A 107 9.89 -2.77 -3.18
CA SER A 107 9.74 -3.41 -1.87
C SER A 107 10.51 -2.64 -0.80
N GLN A 108 10.26 -2.99 0.47
CA GLN A 108 11.19 -2.75 1.57
C GLN A 108 12.62 -2.76 1.03
N ALA A 109 13.28 -1.60 1.04
CA ALA A 109 14.70 -1.52 0.75
C ALA A 109 15.34 -2.57 1.64
N ALA A 110 15.80 -3.66 1.02
CA ALA A 110 16.20 -4.88 1.70
C ALA A 110 16.98 -4.49 2.95
N ALA A 111 16.40 -4.74 4.12
CA ALA A 111 17.10 -4.61 5.37
C ALA A 111 18.23 -5.65 5.32
N LYS A 112 19.38 -5.16 4.81
CA LYS A 112 20.75 -5.65 4.93
C LYS A 112 20.87 -7.11 5.35
N ASN A 113 21.20 -7.99 4.40
CA ASN A 113 22.13 -9.09 4.67
C ASN A 113 23.55 -8.57 4.40
#